data_AF-A0A329ZCI7-F1
#
_entry.id   AF-A0A329ZCI7-F1
#
_cell.length_a   1.000
_cell.length_b   1.000
_cell.length_c   1.000
_cell.angle_alpha   90.00
_cell.angle_beta   90.00
_cell.angle_gamma   90.00
#
_symmetry.space_group_name_H-M   'P 1'
#
loop_
_entity.id
_entity.type
_entity.pdbx_description
1 polymer ?
#
loop_
_entity_poly.entity_id
_entity_poly.type
_entity_poly.pdbx_seq_one_letter_code
_entity_poly.pdbx_strand_id
1 'polypeptide(L)'
;MMKAFFSILSVYSTPMSLHEFDRTHFQSALSYGLYAPLASKLLESRGVVLHPFFAQGHNFRYEIGTEHGVSALLAHTLGDLLENIDIGYIASECNISEEELAFLNKYKDSQPIALLLGRDLYFHPHAEFIAHTLGRLSTKCQIRFFAQDFTPIPHTNHTQEILNTDILESLPDNNGAYVYLLKDNDCKD
;
A
#
# COMPACT_ATOMS: atom_id res chain seq x y z
N MET A 1 -11.69 11.37 4.82
CA MET A 1 -10.85 10.18 4.63
C MET A 1 -9.84 10.39 3.51
N MET A 2 -10.19 10.34 2.22
CA MET A 2 -9.22 10.53 1.11
C MET A 2 -8.31 11.78 1.21
N LYS A 3 -8.88 12.97 1.42
CA LYS A 3 -8.09 14.21 1.56
C LYS A 3 -7.12 14.18 2.74
N ALA A 4 -7.52 13.57 3.86
CA ALA A 4 -6.68 13.45 5.05
C ALA A 4 -5.51 12.49 4.81
N PHE A 5 -5.77 11.35 4.16
CA PHE A 5 -4.73 10.39 3.77
C PHE A 5 -3.61 11.04 2.96
N PHE A 6 -3.96 11.72 1.86
CA PHE A 6 -2.94 12.35 1.01
C PHE A 6 -2.29 13.56 1.66
N SER A 7 -3.02 14.28 2.51
CA SER A 7 -2.47 15.36 3.32
C SER A 7 -1.38 14.86 4.28
N ILE A 8 -1.62 13.75 4.99
CA ILE A 8 -0.63 13.08 5.84
C ILE A 8 0.54 12.57 5.01
N LEU A 9 0.28 11.87 3.90
CA LEU A 9 1.33 11.33 3.03
C LEU A 9 2.23 12.44 2.47
N SER A 10 1.65 13.62 2.20
CA SER A 10 2.33 14.81 1.70
C SER A 10 3.29 15.47 2.71
N VAL A 11 3.25 15.06 3.98
CA VAL A 11 4.24 15.45 5.00
C VAL A 11 5.58 14.75 4.76
N TYR A 12 5.56 13.56 4.16
CA TYR A 12 6.73 12.71 4.00
C TYR A 12 7.28 12.70 2.57
N SER A 13 6.41 12.85 1.57
CA SER A 13 6.74 12.68 0.16
C SER A 13 5.81 13.53 -0.70
N THR A 14 6.09 13.64 -2.01
CA THR A 14 5.17 14.28 -2.96
C THR A 14 4.44 13.20 -3.74
N PRO A 15 3.24 12.74 -3.30
CA PRO A 15 2.43 11.83 -4.11
C PRO A 15 2.03 12.49 -5.43
N MET A 16 1.89 11.68 -6.47
CA MET A 16 1.55 12.11 -7.83
C MET A 16 0.30 11.42 -8.33
N SER A 17 -0.31 11.98 -9.39
CA SER A 17 -1.40 11.31 -10.08
C SER A 17 -0.88 10.07 -10.78
N LEU A 18 -1.69 9.03 -10.82
CA LEU A 18 -1.34 7.79 -11.48
C LEU A 18 -1.16 7.92 -12.99
N HIS A 19 -1.77 8.93 -13.60
CA HIS A 19 -1.54 9.27 -15.02
C HIS A 19 -0.11 9.74 -15.30
N GLU A 20 0.63 10.15 -14.27
CA GLU A 20 2.02 10.58 -14.35
C GLU A 20 2.99 9.40 -14.16
N PHE A 21 2.49 8.19 -13.91
CA PHE A 21 3.33 7.01 -13.75
C PHE A 21 3.96 6.60 -15.08
N ASP A 22 5.28 6.61 -15.10
CA ASP A 22 6.11 6.04 -16.16
C ASP A 22 7.07 5.02 -15.54
N ARG A 23 6.89 3.75 -15.90
CA ARG A 23 7.66 2.62 -15.39
C ARG A 23 9.16 2.75 -15.68
N THR A 24 9.56 3.47 -16.73
CA THR A 24 10.96 3.60 -17.16
C THR A 24 11.83 4.38 -16.17
N HIS A 25 11.22 5.20 -15.32
CA HIS A 25 11.91 5.99 -14.29
C HIS A 25 12.23 5.22 -13.00
N PHE A 26 11.82 3.96 -12.90
CA PHE A 26 11.93 3.18 -11.68
C PHE A 26 12.71 1.89 -11.92
N GLN A 27 13.48 1.46 -10.93
CA GLN A 27 14.12 0.15 -10.99
C GLN A 27 13.10 -0.94 -10.65
N SER A 28 12.34 -0.71 -9.58
CA SER A 28 11.27 -1.58 -9.11
C SER A 28 9.94 -0.86 -9.00
N ALA A 29 8.85 -1.62 -9.14
CA ALA A 29 7.51 -1.08 -8.96
C ALA A 29 6.60 -2.14 -8.31
N LEU A 30 5.76 -1.67 -7.39
CA LEU A 30 4.73 -2.48 -6.75
C LEU A 30 3.40 -1.72 -6.72
N SER A 31 2.30 -2.45 -6.82
CA SER A 31 0.98 -1.91 -6.52
C SER A 31 0.47 -2.51 -5.23
N TYR A 32 -0.31 -1.73 -4.50
CA TYR A 32 -0.86 -2.13 -3.22
C TYR A 32 -2.28 -1.58 -3.04
N GLY A 33 -3.24 -2.44 -2.73
CA GLY A 33 -4.66 -2.08 -2.60
C GLY A 33 -5.49 -2.47 -3.83
N LEU A 34 -6.81 -2.35 -3.75
CA LEU A 34 -7.85 -2.62 -4.76
C LEU A 34 -7.69 -1.82 -6.05
N TYR A 35 -6.68 -2.20 -6.83
CA TYR A 35 -6.29 -1.60 -8.10
C TYR A 35 -5.74 -2.66 -9.09
N ALA A 36 -5.82 -3.96 -8.76
CA ALA A 36 -5.03 -5.01 -9.42
C ALA A 36 -5.19 -5.14 -10.93
N PRO A 37 -6.40 -5.23 -11.54
CA PRO A 37 -6.50 -5.49 -12.98
C PRO A 37 -5.84 -4.39 -13.83
N LEU A 38 -5.81 -3.15 -13.30
CA LEU A 38 -5.13 -2.04 -13.95
C LEU A 38 -3.65 -1.98 -13.55
N ALA A 39 -3.33 -2.25 -12.29
CA ALA A 39 -1.95 -2.37 -11.83
C ALA A 39 -1.16 -3.42 -12.61
N SER A 40 -1.69 -4.63 -12.78
CA SER A 40 -1.07 -5.71 -13.55
C SER A 40 -0.74 -5.27 -14.97
N LYS A 41 -1.59 -4.46 -15.60
CA LYS A 41 -1.33 -3.91 -16.94
C LYS A 41 -0.20 -2.87 -16.92
N LEU A 42 -0.17 -2.01 -15.90
CA LEU A 42 0.85 -0.96 -15.77
C LEU A 42 2.23 -1.51 -15.37
N LEU A 43 2.26 -2.57 -14.57
CA LEU A 43 3.48 -3.19 -14.06
C LEU A 43 4.04 -4.28 -14.98
N GLU A 44 3.19 -4.83 -15.86
CA GLU A 44 3.50 -5.95 -16.74
C GLU A 44 4.13 -7.13 -15.95
N SER A 45 5.19 -7.76 -16.46
CA SER A 45 5.92 -8.84 -15.77
C SER A 45 7.03 -8.35 -14.83
N ARG A 46 7.19 -7.03 -14.66
CA ARG A 46 8.35 -6.40 -14.00
C ARG A 46 7.99 -5.68 -12.69
N GLY A 47 6.88 -6.07 -12.07
CA GLY A 47 6.45 -5.56 -10.78
C GLY A 47 5.64 -6.59 -9.99
N VAL A 48 5.28 -6.24 -8.76
CA VAL A 48 4.47 -7.08 -7.87
C VAL A 48 3.15 -6.40 -7.60
N VAL A 49 2.07 -7.17 -7.62
CA VAL A 49 0.73 -6.74 -7.28
C VAL A 49 0.35 -7.30 -5.91
N LEU A 50 0.40 -6.48 -4.87
CA LEU A 50 -0.15 -6.80 -3.55
C LEU A 50 -1.64 -6.48 -3.56
N HIS A 51 -2.49 -7.52 -3.57
CA HIS A 51 -3.92 -7.36 -3.77
C HIS A 51 -4.70 -8.53 -3.18
N PRO A 52 -5.89 -8.29 -2.58
CA PRO A 52 -6.62 -9.37 -1.90
C PRO A 52 -7.21 -10.41 -2.85
N PHE A 53 -7.56 -9.99 -4.07
CA PHE A 53 -8.04 -10.90 -5.12
C PHE A 53 -6.94 -11.32 -6.09
N PHE A 54 -7.21 -12.41 -6.80
CA PHE A 54 -6.42 -12.82 -7.95
C PHE A 54 -6.18 -11.67 -8.92
N ALA A 55 -4.91 -11.44 -9.21
CA ALA A 55 -4.44 -10.52 -10.22
C ALA A 55 -3.59 -11.27 -11.25
N GLN A 56 -3.47 -10.73 -12.45
CA GLN A 56 -2.52 -11.24 -13.44
C GLN A 56 -1.09 -10.80 -13.07
N GLY A 57 -0.09 -11.60 -13.47
CA GLY A 57 1.32 -11.30 -13.19
C GLY A 57 1.77 -11.82 -11.83
N HIS A 58 2.84 -11.22 -11.29
CA HIS A 58 3.37 -11.59 -9.97
C HIS A 58 2.49 -10.97 -8.88
N ASN A 59 1.68 -11.77 -8.20
CA ASN A 59 0.66 -11.30 -7.26
C ASN A 59 0.84 -11.94 -5.88
N PHE A 60 0.81 -11.12 -4.83
CA PHE A 60 0.78 -11.54 -3.43
C PHE A 60 -0.58 -11.20 -2.85
N ARG A 61 -1.22 -12.20 -2.26
CA ARG A 61 -2.61 -12.12 -1.82
C ARG A 61 -2.71 -11.96 -0.32
N TYR A 62 -3.12 -10.77 0.11
CA TYR A 62 -3.37 -10.51 1.51
C TYR A 62 -4.86 -10.65 1.90
N GLU A 63 -5.11 -10.81 3.19
CA GLU A 63 -6.46 -10.86 3.76
C GLU A 63 -7.10 -9.46 3.79
N ILE A 64 -8.32 -9.31 3.28
CA ILE A 64 -8.97 -7.99 3.20
C ILE A 64 -9.17 -7.41 4.61
N GLY A 65 -9.14 -6.09 4.76
CA GLY A 65 -9.27 -5.43 6.07
C GLY A 65 -7.96 -5.42 6.88
N THR A 66 -6.96 -6.18 6.47
CA THR A 66 -5.62 -6.20 7.09
C THR A 66 -4.67 -5.20 6.45
N GLU A 67 -5.15 -4.23 5.67
CA GLU A 67 -4.30 -3.30 4.90
C GLU A 67 -3.31 -2.55 5.82
N HIS A 68 -3.73 -2.15 7.01
CA HIS A 68 -2.82 -1.56 7.99
C HIS A 68 -1.70 -2.52 8.45
N GLY A 69 -1.97 -3.82 8.58
CA GLY A 69 -0.96 -4.86 8.80
C GLY A 69 -0.01 -5.03 7.60
N VAL A 70 -0.54 -5.11 6.37
CA VAL A 70 0.28 -5.18 5.15
C VAL A 70 1.18 -3.94 5.02
N SER A 71 0.69 -2.76 5.40
CA SER A 71 1.48 -1.53 5.44
C SER A 71 2.63 -1.61 6.45
N ALA A 72 2.39 -2.21 7.62
CA ALA A 72 3.43 -2.46 8.61
C ALA A 72 4.47 -3.47 8.09
N LEU A 73 4.04 -4.55 7.43
CA LEU A 73 4.93 -5.51 6.79
C LEU A 73 5.80 -4.86 5.71
N LEU A 74 5.24 -3.99 4.87
CA LEU A 74 6.00 -3.22 3.88
C LEU A 74 7.02 -2.29 4.54
N ALA A 75 6.62 -1.58 5.59
CA ALA A 75 7.50 -0.67 6.32
C ALA A 75 8.67 -1.40 6.99
N HIS A 76 8.41 -2.56 7.59
CA HIS A 76 9.44 -3.43 8.15
C HIS A 76 10.35 -3.99 7.04
N THR A 77 9.75 -4.65 6.06
CA THR A 77 10.46 -5.41 5.02
C THR A 77 11.29 -4.53 4.10
N LEU A 78 10.85 -3.30 3.82
CA LEU A 78 11.58 -2.39 2.93
C LEU A 78 12.38 -1.32 3.68
N GLY A 79 11.91 -0.87 4.84
CA GLY A 79 12.50 0.28 5.54
C GLY A 79 13.19 -0.03 6.87
N ASP A 80 13.16 -1.30 7.31
CA ASP A 80 13.58 -1.71 8.66
C ASP A 80 12.92 -0.85 9.76
N LEU A 81 11.63 -0.55 9.55
CA LEU A 81 10.81 0.23 10.47
C LEU A 81 9.98 -0.67 11.40
N LEU A 82 9.38 -0.04 12.43
CA LEU A 82 8.48 -0.67 13.40
C LEU A 82 9.19 -1.78 14.20
N GLU A 83 10.24 -1.41 14.93
CA GLU A 83 10.91 -2.32 15.86
C GLU A 83 9.95 -2.81 16.95
N ASN A 84 10.13 -4.05 17.42
CA ASN A 84 9.36 -4.70 18.49
C ASN A 84 7.91 -5.11 18.15
N ILE A 85 7.57 -5.25 16.86
CA ILE A 85 6.31 -5.90 16.45
C ILE A 85 6.53 -7.37 16.11
N ASP A 86 5.53 -8.22 16.35
CA ASP A 86 5.56 -9.62 15.94
C ASP A 86 5.22 -9.74 14.44
N ILE A 87 6.25 -9.75 13.61
CA ILE A 87 6.11 -9.87 12.15
C ILE A 87 5.51 -11.21 11.76
N GLY A 88 5.78 -12.29 12.50
CA GLY A 88 5.24 -13.62 12.21
C GLY A 88 3.73 -13.66 12.40
N TYR A 89 3.25 -13.07 13.51
CA TYR A 89 1.83 -12.89 13.76
C TYR A 89 1.17 -12.04 12.67
N ILE A 90 1.69 -10.84 12.40
CA ILE A 90 1.10 -9.92 11.40
C ILE A 90 1.07 -10.56 10.01
N ALA A 91 2.15 -11.24 9.61
CA ALA A 91 2.23 -11.93 8.32
C ALA A 91 1.18 -13.04 8.21
N SER A 92 1.00 -13.83 9.27
CA SER A 92 -0.04 -14.86 9.34
C SER A 92 -1.44 -14.26 9.18
N GLU A 93 -1.77 -13.22 9.94
CA GLU A 93 -3.09 -12.57 9.87
C GLU A 93 -3.34 -11.88 8.53
N CYS A 94 -2.30 -11.27 7.94
CA CYS A 94 -2.40 -10.67 6.62
C CYS A 94 -2.41 -11.70 5.49
N ASN A 95 -2.24 -13.00 5.76
CA ASN A 95 -2.05 -14.05 4.77
C ASN A 95 -0.88 -13.77 3.79
N ILE A 96 0.24 -13.25 4.30
CA ILE A 96 1.47 -13.02 3.54
C ILE A 96 2.56 -13.98 4.02
N SER A 97 3.18 -14.72 3.10
CA SER A 97 4.18 -15.73 3.48
C SER A 97 5.57 -15.14 3.70
N GLU A 98 6.43 -15.87 4.42
CA GLU A 98 7.84 -15.49 4.60
C GLU A 98 8.58 -15.38 3.25
N GLU A 99 8.26 -16.24 2.28
CA GLU A 99 8.85 -16.18 0.93
C GLU A 99 8.44 -14.92 0.17
N GLU A 100 7.19 -14.47 0.32
CA GLU A 100 6.71 -13.22 -0.28
C GLU A 100 7.40 -12.01 0.37
N LEU A 101 7.56 -12.00 1.70
CA LEU A 101 8.34 -10.97 2.39
C LEU A 101 9.81 -10.97 1.95
N ALA A 102 10.44 -12.15 1.87
CA ALA A 102 11.82 -12.29 1.40
C ALA A 102 11.98 -11.84 -0.07
N PHE A 103 10.95 -12.04 -0.90
CA PHE A 103 10.92 -11.49 -2.25
C PHE A 103 10.87 -9.96 -2.23
N LEU A 104 9.96 -9.36 -1.46
CA LEU A 104 9.83 -7.90 -1.33
C LEU A 104 11.11 -7.28 -0.79
N ASN A 105 11.81 -7.92 0.14
CA ASN A 105 13.06 -7.42 0.71
C ASN A 105 14.14 -7.13 -0.36
N LYS A 106 14.12 -7.84 -1.50
CA LYS A 106 15.03 -7.58 -2.63
C LYS A 106 14.83 -6.19 -3.25
N TYR A 107 13.68 -5.56 -3.03
CA TYR A 107 13.39 -4.23 -3.55
C TYR A 107 14.15 -3.15 -2.77
N LYS A 108 14.64 -3.44 -1.56
CA LYS A 108 15.51 -2.53 -0.79
C LYS A 108 16.69 -2.03 -1.61
N ASP A 109 17.30 -2.93 -2.39
CA ASP A 109 18.48 -2.64 -3.21
C ASP A 109 18.14 -2.14 -4.62
N SER A 110 16.85 -2.11 -4.97
CA SER A 110 16.36 -1.80 -6.32
C SER A 110 15.60 -0.46 -6.35
N GLN A 111 16.32 0.62 -6.03
CA GLN A 111 15.77 1.97 -5.92
C GLN A 111 16.09 2.83 -7.18
N PRO A 112 15.19 3.74 -7.61
CA PRO A 112 13.97 4.14 -6.93
C PRO A 112 12.81 3.17 -7.17
N ILE A 113 11.90 3.13 -6.20
CA ILE A 113 10.73 2.25 -6.18
C ILE A 113 9.47 3.08 -6.46
N ALA A 114 8.62 2.63 -7.39
CA ALA A 114 7.27 3.15 -7.53
C ALA A 114 6.29 2.33 -6.69
N LEU A 115 5.44 3.01 -5.91
CA LEU A 115 4.35 2.40 -5.16
C LEU A 115 3.00 2.96 -5.62
N LEU A 116 2.26 2.14 -6.34
CA LEU A 116 0.95 2.47 -6.91
C LEU A 116 -0.13 2.11 -5.88
N LEU A 117 -0.84 3.11 -5.37
CA LEU A 117 -1.79 2.98 -4.27
C LEU A 117 -3.23 2.80 -4.77
N GLY A 118 -3.90 1.77 -4.25
CA GLY A 118 -5.32 1.49 -4.44
C GLY A 118 -6.23 2.34 -3.55
N ARG A 119 -7.52 2.34 -3.89
CA ARG A 119 -8.49 3.28 -3.32
C ARG A 119 -8.99 2.92 -1.93
N ASP A 120 -9.11 1.63 -1.70
CA ASP A 120 -9.33 1.00 -0.41
C ASP A 120 -8.42 1.57 0.68
N LEU A 121 -7.13 1.80 0.39
CA LEU A 121 -6.17 2.27 1.40
C LEU A 121 -6.57 3.61 2.04
N TYR A 122 -7.06 4.56 1.23
CA TYR A 122 -7.44 5.89 1.71
C TYR A 122 -8.91 6.02 2.15
N PHE A 123 -9.69 4.94 1.99
CA PHE A 123 -11.03 4.79 2.57
C PHE A 123 -11.06 3.80 3.75
N HIS A 124 -9.93 3.17 4.06
CA HIS A 124 -9.81 2.20 5.14
C HIS A 124 -10.08 2.86 6.51
N PRO A 125 -10.70 2.16 7.48
CA PRO A 125 -10.89 2.68 8.84
C PRO A 125 -9.58 3.15 9.51
N HIS A 126 -8.46 2.50 9.17
CA HIS A 126 -7.11 2.84 9.64
C HIS A 126 -6.27 3.59 8.59
N ALA A 127 -6.90 4.37 7.70
CA ALA A 127 -6.22 5.12 6.63
C ALA A 127 -5.11 6.06 7.15
N GLU A 128 -5.29 6.69 8.32
CA GLU A 128 -4.26 7.57 8.90
C GLU A 128 -3.00 6.80 9.29
N PHE A 129 -3.15 5.63 9.93
CA PHE A 129 -2.03 4.74 10.24
C PHE A 129 -1.31 4.29 8.97
N ILE A 130 -2.06 3.88 7.94
CA ILE A 130 -1.50 3.48 6.64
C ILE A 130 -0.70 4.64 6.04
N ALA A 131 -1.26 5.86 5.99
CA ALA A 131 -0.60 7.03 5.42
C ALA A 131 0.70 7.39 6.17
N HIS A 132 0.68 7.41 7.51
CA HIS A 132 1.87 7.66 8.30
C HIS A 132 2.93 6.56 8.13
N THR A 133 2.51 5.29 8.07
CA THR A 133 3.41 4.14 7.92
C THR A 133 4.09 4.15 6.55
N LEU A 134 3.33 4.26 5.47
CA LEU A 134 3.87 4.36 4.11
C LEU A 134 4.70 5.64 3.94
N GLY A 135 4.23 6.77 4.47
CA GLY A 135 4.97 8.03 4.47
C GLY A 135 6.34 7.88 5.13
N ARG A 136 6.40 7.34 6.35
CA ARG A 136 7.67 7.06 7.03
C ARG A 136 8.57 6.12 6.22
N LEU A 137 8.02 5.09 5.60
CA LEU A 137 8.79 4.20 4.73
C LEU A 137 9.48 4.97 3.59
N SER A 138 8.82 5.95 2.97
CA SER A 138 9.43 6.79 1.93
C SER A 138 10.57 7.70 2.41
N THR A 139 10.72 7.89 3.72
CA THR A 139 11.88 8.61 4.28
C THR A 139 13.12 7.73 4.41
N LYS A 140 12.95 6.39 4.40
CA LYS A 140 14.04 5.40 4.47
C LYS A 140 14.43 4.86 3.10
N CYS A 141 13.46 4.78 2.19
CA CYS A 141 13.63 4.24 0.85
C CYS A 141 13.23 5.30 -0.18
N GLN A 142 13.90 5.35 -1.33
CA GLN A 142 13.50 6.23 -2.44
C GLN A 142 12.21 5.71 -3.10
N ILE A 143 11.09 5.89 -2.41
CA ILE A 143 9.74 5.52 -2.88
C ILE A 143 9.04 6.76 -3.42
N ARG A 144 8.42 6.61 -4.59
CA ARG A 144 7.44 7.57 -5.11
C ARG A 144 6.06 6.96 -5.14
N PHE A 145 5.07 7.68 -4.62
CA PHE A 145 3.69 7.25 -4.58
C PHE A 145 2.90 7.77 -5.77
N PHE A 146 2.07 6.90 -6.34
CA PHE A 146 1.14 7.23 -7.41
C PHE A 146 -0.25 6.73 -7.00
N ALA A 147 -1.28 7.56 -7.10
CA ALA A 147 -2.64 7.16 -6.73
C ALA A 147 -3.69 7.61 -7.75
N GLN A 148 -4.73 6.79 -7.93
CA GLN A 148 -5.74 6.96 -8.98
C GLN A 148 -6.54 8.27 -8.82
N ASP A 149 -6.99 8.56 -7.61
CA ASP A 149 -7.83 9.74 -7.32
C ASP A 149 -7.03 10.89 -6.70
N PHE A 150 -5.69 10.91 -6.88
CA PHE A 150 -4.88 11.97 -6.31
C PHE A 150 -5.19 13.32 -6.98
N THR A 151 -5.56 14.29 -6.14
CA THR A 151 -5.61 15.70 -6.52
C THR A 151 -4.60 16.44 -5.66
N PRO A 152 -3.72 17.29 -6.23
CA PRO A 152 -2.79 18.09 -5.45
C PRO A 152 -3.53 18.86 -4.34
N ILE A 153 -3.16 18.58 -3.10
CA ILE A 153 -3.71 19.24 -1.91
C ILE A 153 -2.64 20.22 -1.43
N PRO A 154 -2.99 21.48 -1.09
CA PRO A 154 -2.05 22.37 -0.44
C PRO A 154 -1.46 21.69 0.79
N HIS A 155 -0.14 21.83 1.00
CA HIS A 155 0.51 21.31 2.20
C HIS A 155 -0.22 21.88 3.43
N THR A 156 -0.85 21.01 4.19
CA THR A 156 -1.41 21.34 5.50
C THR A 156 -0.42 20.95 6.58
N ASN A 157 -0.52 21.63 7.72
CA ASN A 157 0.32 21.37 8.89
C ASN A 157 -0.11 20.06 9.59
N HIS A 158 0.08 18.90 8.94
CA HIS A 158 0.08 17.64 9.67
C HIS A 158 1.48 17.41 10.24
N THR A 159 1.56 17.18 11.54
CA THR A 159 2.79 16.77 12.20
C THR A 159 2.99 15.26 12.04
N GLN A 160 4.24 14.82 12.02
CA GLN A 160 4.54 13.40 12.10
C GLN A 160 4.04 12.88 13.45
N GLU A 161 3.03 12.03 13.45
CA GLU A 161 2.49 11.44 14.67
C GLU A 161 3.24 10.17 15.07
N ILE A 162 3.26 9.86 16.36
CA ILE A 162 3.72 8.57 16.87
C ILE A 162 2.70 7.52 16.41
N LEU A 163 3.17 6.49 15.71
CA LEU A 163 2.31 5.40 15.26
C LEU A 163 1.82 4.61 16.48
N ASN A 164 0.51 4.51 16.64
CA ASN A 164 -0.09 3.56 17.57
C ASN A 164 -0.03 2.15 16.96
N THR A 165 0.97 1.36 17.37
CA THR A 165 1.16 -0.01 16.87
C THR A 165 0.25 -1.03 17.51
N ASP A 166 -0.45 -0.70 18.61
CA ASP A 166 -1.35 -1.61 19.32
C ASP A 166 -2.49 -2.11 18.41
N ILE A 167 -2.84 -1.34 17.38
CA ILE A 167 -3.85 -1.74 16.38
C ILE A 167 -3.43 -2.99 15.58
N LEU A 168 -2.13 -3.33 15.56
CA LEU A 168 -1.59 -4.50 14.88
C LEU A 168 -1.78 -5.80 15.69
N GLU A 169 -2.09 -5.70 16.98
CA GLU A 169 -2.35 -6.85 17.86
C GLU A 169 -3.77 -7.42 17.70
N SER A 170 -4.64 -6.70 16.98
CA SER A 170 -6.04 -7.06 16.78
C SER A 170 -6.45 -6.93 15.31
N LEU A 171 -5.68 -7.55 14.42
CA LEU A 171 -6.04 -7.65 13.01
C LEU A 171 -7.35 -8.43 12.86
N PRO A 172 -8.20 -8.08 11.89
CA PRO A 172 -9.48 -8.74 11.74
C PRO A 172 -9.30 -10.20 11.27
N ASP A 173 -9.74 -11.14 12.09
CA ASP A 173 -9.96 -12.53 11.66
C ASP A 173 -11.06 -12.54 10.59
N ASN A 174 -10.71 -12.84 9.33
CA ASN A 174 -11.72 -13.03 8.30
C ASN A 174 -11.85 -14.50 7.87
N ASN A 175 -13.10 -14.97 7.84
CA ASN A 175 -13.44 -16.31 7.39
C ASN A 175 -13.59 -16.41 5.85
N GLY A 176 -13.04 -15.44 5.09
CA GLY A 176 -13.03 -15.41 3.63
C GLY A 176 -14.33 -14.96 2.96
N ALA A 177 -15.26 -14.32 3.68
CA ALA A 177 -16.58 -13.96 3.16
C ALA A 177 -16.74 -12.44 2.98
N TYR A 178 -16.53 -11.97 1.74
CA TYR A 178 -16.77 -10.56 1.38
C TYR A 178 -17.81 -10.43 0.27
N VAL A 179 -18.68 -9.44 0.41
CA VAL A 179 -19.67 -9.06 -0.61
C VAL A 179 -19.32 -7.67 -1.12
N TYR A 180 -19.02 -7.58 -2.41
CA TYR A 180 -18.83 -6.31 -3.09
C TYR A 180 -20.12 -5.92 -3.79
N LEU A 181 -20.65 -4.76 -3.43
CA LEU A 181 -21.75 -4.14 -4.16
C LEU A 181 -21.15 -3.21 -5.20
N LEU A 182 -21.07 -3.68 -6.45
CA LEU A 182 -20.88 -2.79 -7.59
C LEU A 182 -22.15 -1.95 -7.73
N LYS A 183 -22.04 -0.65 -7.48
CA LYS A 183 -23.13 0.28 -7.78
C LYS A 183 -23.06 0.59 -9.28
N ASP A 184 -24.02 0.08 -10.04
CA ASP A 184 -24.21 0.41 -11.45
C ASP A 184 -24.44 1.91 -11.62
N ASN A 185 -23.36 2.68 -11.78
CA ASN A 185 -23.45 4.11 -12.09
C ASN A 185 -22.57 4.54 -13.27
N ASP A 186 -21.90 3.62 -13.97
CA ASP A 186 -21.06 3.96 -15.14
C ASP A 186 -21.27 3.05 -16.37
N CYS A 187 -22.45 2.43 -16.52
CA CYS A 187 -22.93 2.07 -17.85
C CYS A 187 -23.64 3.28 -18.44
N LYS A 188 -22.88 4.16 -19.11
CA LYS A 188 -23.46 5.01 -20.14
C LYS A 188 -23.45 4.23 -21.45
N ASP A 189 -24.65 4.01 -21.98
CA ASP A 189 -24.91 3.51 -23.33
C ASP A 189 -24.15 4.29 -24.42
#